data_AF-A0A135SUX9-F1
#
_entry.id   AF-A0A135SUX9-F1
#
_cell.length_a   1.000
_cell.length_b   1.000
_cell.length_c   1.000
_cell.angle_alpha   90.00
_cell.angle_beta   90.00
_cell.angle_gamma   90.00
#
_symmetry.space_group_name_H-M   'P 1'
#
loop_
_entity.id
_entity.type
_entity.pdbx_description
1 polymer ?
#
loop_
_entity_poly.entity_id
_entity_poly.type
_entity_poly.pdbx_seq_one_letter_code
_entity_poly.pdbx_strand_id
1 'polypeptide(L)'
;MSQQQQPKYLTGDSAATQEFLDKFDVFLIDCDGVLWSGDHLFDGIRETLAFLRSRGKRTVFVTNNSTKSRQEYHKKFAALDIPSDVEDIFGSAYSSAVYVSRILDLPADKRKVFVIGEAGIEAELRAEGVDFIGGTDPALRRDIGPEDFAAIADGSALDPEVGVVLAGLDFHINYLKLSLGYQYLRRGAVFLATNTDSTLPMSHTFFPGAGSISIPLVNMSQQQPVALGKPSQAMMDAVEGKFQLNRERTCMIGDRLDTDIKFGIEGKLGGTLAVLTGVHKKDDWEKEGAAAVPAYYVDSLASLKLDA
;
A
#
# COMPACT_ATOMS: atom_id res chain seq x y z
N MET A 1 6.10 -25.84 -19.92
CA MET A 1 6.76 -24.53 -19.84
C MET A 1 5.89 -23.56 -20.62
N SER A 2 5.05 -22.76 -19.96
CA SER A 2 4.30 -21.72 -20.66
C SER A 2 5.31 -20.71 -21.19
N GLN A 3 5.29 -20.42 -22.49
CA GLN A 3 6.03 -19.29 -23.04
C GLN A 3 5.58 -18.05 -22.25
N GLN A 4 6.48 -17.44 -21.48
CA GLN A 4 6.22 -16.13 -20.90
C GLN A 4 6.01 -15.18 -22.07
N GLN A 5 4.77 -14.76 -22.28
CA GLN A 5 4.42 -13.81 -23.32
C GLN A 5 5.16 -12.50 -23.01
N GLN A 6 5.95 -12.02 -23.97
CA GLN A 6 6.67 -10.76 -23.77
C GLN A 6 5.66 -9.62 -23.49
N PRO A 7 5.96 -8.73 -22.52
CA PRO A 7 5.11 -7.58 -22.24
C PRO A 7 4.86 -6.75 -23.51
N LYS A 8 3.61 -6.37 -23.78
CA LYS A 8 3.25 -5.52 -24.93
C LYS A 8 3.48 -4.05 -24.59
N TYR A 9 4.32 -3.37 -25.35
CA TYR A 9 4.54 -1.92 -25.22
C TYR A 9 3.40 -1.15 -25.87
N LEU A 10 2.84 -0.15 -25.18
CA LEU A 10 1.68 0.59 -25.68
C LEU A 10 1.95 2.06 -26.05
N THR A 11 3.02 2.69 -25.54
CA THR A 11 3.27 4.11 -25.82
C THR A 11 3.43 4.37 -27.33
N GLY A 12 2.63 5.30 -27.85
CA GLY A 12 2.67 5.67 -29.27
C GLY A 12 1.96 4.69 -30.22
N ASP A 13 1.43 3.57 -29.72
CA ASP A 13 0.63 2.62 -30.50
C ASP A 13 -0.86 2.77 -30.14
N SER A 14 -1.56 3.65 -30.86
CA SER A 14 -2.97 3.95 -30.62
C SER A 14 -3.88 2.73 -30.80
N ALA A 15 -3.56 1.84 -31.75
CA ALA A 15 -4.37 0.66 -32.02
C ALA A 15 -4.23 -0.36 -30.88
N ALA A 16 -3.00 -0.62 -30.43
CA ALA A 16 -2.75 -1.49 -29.29
C ALA A 16 -3.32 -0.93 -27.98
N THR A 17 -3.24 0.38 -27.80
CA THR A 17 -3.81 1.07 -26.63
C THR A 17 -5.33 0.97 -26.64
N GLN A 18 -5.99 1.18 -27.78
CA GLN A 18 -7.44 1.01 -27.90
C GLN A 18 -7.86 -0.44 -27.58
N GLU A 19 -7.16 -1.44 -28.12
CA GLU A 19 -7.39 -2.85 -27.83
C GLU A 19 -7.21 -3.16 -26.33
N PHE A 20 -6.19 -2.59 -25.68
CA PHE A 20 -5.97 -2.71 -24.24
C PHE A 20 -7.14 -2.11 -23.44
N LEU A 21 -7.56 -0.90 -23.79
CA LEU A 21 -8.65 -0.22 -23.09
C LEU A 21 -9.98 -0.96 -23.25
N ASP A 22 -10.25 -1.59 -24.38
CA ASP A 22 -11.51 -2.33 -24.61
C ASP A 22 -11.61 -3.63 -23.79
N LYS A 23 -10.47 -4.19 -23.38
CA LYS A 23 -10.41 -5.41 -22.55
C LYS A 23 -10.86 -5.18 -21.10
N PHE A 24 -10.63 -3.99 -20.56
CA PHE A 24 -10.79 -3.73 -19.13
C PHE A 24 -11.86 -2.67 -18.86
N ASP A 25 -12.67 -2.90 -17.83
CA ASP A 25 -13.68 -1.95 -17.33
C ASP A 25 -13.17 -1.19 -16.10
N VAL A 26 -12.31 -1.85 -15.30
CA VAL A 26 -11.80 -1.32 -14.03
C VAL A 26 -10.29 -1.28 -14.07
N PHE A 27 -9.73 -0.14 -13.64
CA PHE A 27 -8.30 0.02 -13.41
C PHE A 27 -8.05 0.21 -11.91
N LEU A 28 -7.29 -0.71 -11.31
CA LEU A 28 -6.69 -0.51 -10.00
C LEU A 28 -5.38 0.23 -10.23
N ILE A 29 -5.25 1.43 -9.70
CA ILE A 29 -4.16 2.36 -10.03
C ILE A 29 -3.36 2.65 -8.77
N ASP A 30 -2.08 2.28 -8.75
CA ASP A 30 -1.18 2.76 -7.71
C ASP A 30 -0.98 4.29 -7.80
N CYS A 31 -0.52 4.90 -6.72
CA CYS A 31 -0.43 6.35 -6.60
C CYS A 31 1.02 6.87 -6.73
N ASP A 32 1.88 6.48 -5.79
CA ASP A 32 3.24 6.99 -5.67
C ASP A 32 4.14 6.31 -6.73
N GLY A 33 4.68 7.06 -7.68
CA GLY A 33 5.43 6.51 -8.82
C GLY A 33 4.59 6.28 -10.07
N VAL A 34 3.26 6.37 -9.98
CA VAL A 34 2.33 6.27 -11.11
C VAL A 34 1.66 7.60 -11.44
N LEU A 35 1.10 8.27 -10.43
CA LEU A 35 0.41 9.55 -10.58
C LEU A 35 1.34 10.72 -10.26
N TRP A 36 2.20 10.54 -9.27
CA TRP A 36 3.08 11.60 -8.75
C TRP A 36 4.37 11.06 -8.14
N SER A 37 5.32 11.95 -7.88
CA SER A 37 6.45 11.71 -6.98
C SER A 37 6.44 12.78 -5.88
N GLY A 38 6.21 12.36 -4.63
CA GLY A 38 5.96 13.30 -3.55
C GLY A 38 4.73 14.18 -3.83
N ASP A 39 4.95 15.49 -3.94
CA ASP A 39 3.89 16.47 -4.26
C ASP A 39 3.88 16.88 -5.74
N HIS A 40 4.80 16.37 -6.56
CA HIS A 40 4.85 16.65 -7.98
C HIS A 40 3.97 15.66 -8.76
N LEU A 41 2.83 16.14 -9.25
CA LEU A 41 1.97 15.40 -10.18
C LEU A 41 2.66 15.30 -11.55
N PHE A 42 2.68 14.10 -12.13
CA PHE A 42 3.24 13.91 -13.47
C PHE A 42 2.34 14.54 -14.55
N ASP A 43 2.97 14.98 -15.64
CA ASP A 43 2.29 15.61 -16.76
C ASP A 43 1.28 14.65 -17.42
N GLY A 44 0.12 15.17 -17.81
CA GLY A 44 -0.92 14.43 -18.54
C GLY A 44 -1.80 13.52 -17.68
N ILE A 45 -1.53 13.39 -16.38
CA ILE A 45 -2.28 12.45 -15.50
C ILE A 45 -3.75 12.85 -15.37
N ARG A 46 -4.05 14.15 -15.23
CA ARG A 46 -5.43 14.64 -15.07
C ARG A 46 -6.25 14.33 -16.31
N GLU A 47 -5.67 14.62 -17.47
CA GLU A 47 -6.26 14.42 -18.79
C GLU A 47 -6.51 12.94 -19.04
N THR A 48 -5.57 12.07 -18.67
CA THR A 48 -5.74 10.63 -18.83
C THR A 48 -6.82 10.07 -17.91
N LEU A 49 -6.86 10.46 -16.63
CA LEU A 49 -7.93 10.01 -15.72
C LEU A 49 -9.31 10.47 -16.19
N ALA A 50 -9.43 11.72 -16.66
CA ALA A 50 -10.65 12.23 -17.26
C ALA A 50 -11.03 11.47 -18.54
N PHE A 51 -10.04 11.15 -19.39
CA PHE A 51 -10.24 10.34 -20.60
C PHE A 51 -10.76 8.94 -20.25
N LEU A 52 -10.12 8.22 -19.33
CA LEU A 52 -10.57 6.90 -18.88
C LEU A 52 -12.03 6.96 -18.38
N ARG A 53 -12.36 7.95 -17.56
CA ARG A 53 -13.73 8.16 -17.07
C ARG A 53 -14.72 8.43 -18.21
N SER A 54 -14.34 9.26 -19.19
CA SER A 54 -15.19 9.55 -20.38
C SER A 54 -15.46 8.32 -21.24
N ARG A 55 -14.58 7.31 -21.18
CA ARG A 55 -14.72 6.01 -21.82
C ARG A 55 -15.48 4.99 -20.96
N GLY A 56 -16.10 5.44 -19.87
CA GLY A 56 -16.87 4.60 -18.96
C GLY A 56 -16.03 3.67 -18.09
N LYS A 57 -14.72 3.92 -17.97
CA LYS A 57 -13.82 3.11 -17.16
C LYS A 57 -13.90 3.55 -15.70
N ARG A 58 -13.93 2.58 -14.79
CA ARG A 58 -13.85 2.83 -13.34
C ARG A 58 -12.39 2.85 -12.92
N THR A 59 -11.99 3.87 -12.15
CA THR A 59 -10.66 3.97 -11.57
C THR A 59 -10.74 3.81 -10.06
N VAL A 60 -9.95 2.90 -9.50
CA VAL A 60 -9.82 2.70 -8.05
C VAL A 60 -8.36 2.90 -7.69
N PHE A 61 -8.08 3.80 -6.76
CA PHE A 61 -6.73 4.15 -6.34
C PHE A 61 -6.27 3.22 -5.22
N VAL A 62 -5.31 2.34 -5.49
CA VAL A 62 -4.84 1.30 -4.56
C VAL A 62 -3.41 1.58 -4.15
N THR A 63 -3.17 2.01 -2.91
CA THR A 63 -1.84 2.44 -2.45
C THR A 63 -1.32 1.66 -1.25
N ASN A 64 -0.02 1.36 -1.23
CA ASN A 64 0.66 0.79 -0.06
C ASN A 64 1.05 1.83 0.98
N ASN A 65 1.06 3.12 0.64
CA ASN A 65 1.48 4.16 1.56
C ASN A 65 0.42 4.40 2.64
N SER A 66 0.77 4.05 3.88
CA SER A 66 -0.11 4.12 5.05
C SER A 66 -0.01 5.43 5.82
N THR A 67 0.78 6.41 5.33
CA THR A 67 0.97 7.68 6.03
C THR A 67 -0.25 8.59 6.01
N LYS A 68 -1.17 8.38 5.07
CA LYS A 68 -2.41 9.14 4.88
C LYS A 68 -3.62 8.21 4.88
N SER A 69 -4.71 8.67 5.47
CA SER A 69 -6.03 8.06 5.37
C SER A 69 -6.64 8.29 3.98
N ARG A 70 -7.73 7.58 3.67
CA ARG A 70 -8.54 7.80 2.46
C ARG A 70 -9.04 9.24 2.38
N GLN A 71 -9.42 9.83 3.51
CA GLN A 71 -9.88 11.23 3.55
C GLN A 71 -8.75 12.22 3.24
N GLU A 72 -7.53 11.95 3.70
CA GLU A 72 -6.36 12.78 3.39
C GLU A 72 -5.91 12.60 1.94
N TYR A 73 -5.97 11.38 1.41
CA TYR A 73 -5.76 11.15 -0.02
C TYR A 73 -6.80 11.88 -0.86
N HIS A 74 -8.08 11.81 -0.51
CA HIS A 74 -9.13 12.54 -1.21
C HIS A 74 -8.86 14.06 -1.22
N LYS A 75 -8.41 14.64 -0.10
CA LYS A 75 -7.95 16.03 -0.05
C LYS A 75 -6.75 16.29 -0.98
N LYS A 76 -5.78 15.36 -1.04
CA LYS A 76 -4.64 15.46 -1.96
C LYS A 76 -5.08 15.40 -3.42
N PHE A 77 -5.96 14.46 -3.79
CA PHE A 77 -6.53 14.38 -5.13
C PHE A 77 -7.25 15.68 -5.51
N ALA A 78 -8.07 16.22 -4.61
CA ALA A 78 -8.74 17.50 -4.83
C ALA A 78 -7.76 18.67 -5.02
N ALA A 79 -6.69 18.74 -4.21
CA ALA A 79 -5.65 19.76 -4.36
C ALA A 79 -4.84 19.64 -5.66
N LEU A 80 -4.85 18.48 -6.29
CA LEU A 80 -4.22 18.20 -7.59
C LEU A 80 -5.20 18.27 -8.77
N ASP A 81 -6.43 18.73 -8.52
CA ASP A 81 -7.54 18.78 -9.49
C ASP A 81 -7.85 17.42 -10.15
N ILE A 82 -7.68 16.33 -9.40
CA ILE A 82 -8.08 14.99 -9.83
C ILE A 82 -9.45 14.68 -9.23
N PRO A 83 -10.50 14.52 -10.05
CA PRO A 83 -11.81 14.11 -9.55
C PRO A 83 -11.75 12.67 -9.01
N SER A 84 -12.06 12.49 -7.73
CA SER A 84 -12.20 11.20 -7.07
C SER A 84 -13.20 11.28 -5.93
N ASP A 85 -13.82 10.16 -5.58
CA ASP A 85 -14.55 10.02 -4.32
C ASP A 85 -13.67 9.31 -3.29
N VAL A 86 -13.93 9.54 -1.99
CA VAL A 86 -13.26 8.80 -0.90
C VAL A 86 -13.41 7.29 -1.07
N GLU A 87 -14.53 6.86 -1.66
CA GLU A 87 -14.82 5.46 -1.90
C GLU A 87 -13.93 4.82 -2.98
N ASP A 88 -13.40 5.61 -3.91
CA ASP A 88 -12.48 5.15 -4.94
C ASP A 88 -11.06 4.87 -4.40
N ILE A 89 -10.78 5.24 -3.14
CA ILE A 89 -9.45 5.13 -2.55
C ILE A 89 -9.40 3.91 -1.62
N PHE A 90 -8.39 3.07 -1.84
CA PHE A 90 -8.15 1.86 -1.07
C PHE A 90 -6.66 1.77 -0.67
N GLY A 91 -6.34 2.30 0.50
CA GLY A 91 -4.98 2.28 1.06
C GLY A 91 -4.70 1.09 1.97
N SER A 92 -3.43 0.75 2.15
CA SER A 92 -2.98 -0.26 3.13
C SER A 92 -3.37 0.05 4.57
N ALA A 93 -3.46 1.33 4.96
CA ALA A 93 -3.98 1.76 6.25
C ALA A 93 -5.44 1.33 6.44
N TYR A 94 -6.29 1.57 5.43
CA TYR A 94 -7.69 1.16 5.45
C TYR A 94 -7.84 -0.36 5.43
N SER A 95 -7.09 -1.04 4.56
CA SER A 95 -7.02 -2.50 4.51
C SER A 95 -6.68 -3.09 5.89
N SER A 96 -5.71 -2.48 6.58
CA SER A 96 -5.30 -2.90 7.92
C SER A 96 -6.41 -2.73 8.95
N ALA A 97 -7.09 -1.58 8.95
CA ALA A 97 -8.20 -1.31 9.85
C ALA A 97 -9.39 -2.26 9.63
N VAL A 98 -9.74 -2.56 8.37
CA VAL A 98 -10.77 -3.53 8.02
C VAL A 98 -10.39 -4.93 8.46
N TYR A 99 -9.13 -5.33 8.25
CA TYR A 99 -8.65 -6.65 8.65
C TYR A 99 -8.72 -6.84 10.18
N VAL A 100 -8.26 -5.85 10.95
CA VAL A 100 -8.32 -5.91 12.42
C VAL A 100 -9.76 -5.90 12.93
N SER A 101 -10.64 -5.08 12.36
CA SER A 101 -12.02 -4.94 12.84
C SER A 101 -12.95 -6.07 12.43
N ARG A 102 -12.76 -6.68 11.26
CA ARG A 102 -13.74 -7.60 10.65
C ARG A 102 -13.24 -9.02 10.42
N ILE A 103 -11.92 -9.23 10.39
CA ILE A 103 -11.32 -10.52 10.01
C ILE A 103 -10.61 -11.18 11.19
N LEU A 104 -9.86 -10.40 11.99
CA LEU A 104 -9.18 -10.93 13.16
C LEU A 104 -10.17 -11.29 14.27
N ASP A 105 -10.11 -12.55 14.70
CA ASP A 105 -10.80 -13.03 15.89
C ASP A 105 -9.88 -12.87 17.10
N LEU A 106 -10.06 -11.77 17.83
CA LEU A 106 -9.28 -11.45 19.03
C LEU A 106 -10.16 -11.53 20.27
N PRO A 107 -9.63 -12.04 21.41
CA PRO A 107 -10.29 -11.92 22.70
C PRO A 107 -10.73 -10.48 22.98
N ALA A 108 -11.87 -10.31 23.64
CA ALA A 108 -12.46 -8.99 23.86
C ALA A 108 -11.52 -8.02 24.60
N ASP A 109 -10.66 -8.56 25.47
CA ASP A 109 -9.62 -7.91 26.26
C ASP A 109 -8.26 -7.80 25.54
N LYS A 110 -8.20 -8.06 24.22
CA LYS A 110 -6.98 -8.03 23.39
C LYS A 110 -7.18 -7.28 22.07
N ARG A 111 -8.18 -6.39 21.98
CA ARG A 111 -8.56 -5.73 20.72
C ARG A 111 -7.79 -4.44 20.41
N LYS A 112 -6.92 -3.98 21.31
CA LYS A 112 -6.17 -2.74 21.12
C LYS A 112 -4.96 -2.98 20.22
N VAL A 113 -4.68 -2.01 19.35
CA VAL A 113 -3.55 -2.02 18.42
C VAL A 113 -2.42 -1.12 18.94
N PHE A 114 -1.22 -1.66 19.05
CA PHE A 114 -0.01 -0.82 19.16
C PHE A 114 0.49 -0.48 17.76
N VAL A 115 0.40 0.80 17.40
CA VAL A 115 0.76 1.31 16.08
C VAL A 115 2.22 1.75 16.07
N ILE A 116 2.97 1.27 15.08
CA ILE A 116 4.22 1.87 14.63
C ILE A 116 3.93 2.46 13.26
N GLY A 117 3.82 3.78 13.16
CA GLY A 117 3.39 4.43 11.92
C GLY A 117 2.90 5.86 12.09
N GLU A 118 2.42 6.42 10.98
CA GLU A 118 1.92 7.80 10.91
C GLU A 118 0.38 7.88 11.02
N ALA A 119 -0.14 9.12 11.10
CA ALA A 119 -1.53 9.44 11.44
C ALA A 119 -2.59 8.84 10.49
N GLY A 120 -2.21 8.50 9.25
CA GLY A 120 -3.11 7.81 8.32
C GLY A 120 -3.64 6.47 8.85
N ILE A 121 -2.79 5.70 9.53
CA ILE A 121 -3.18 4.42 10.17
C ILE A 121 -4.20 4.68 11.28
N GLU A 122 -3.91 5.66 12.14
CA GLU A 122 -4.76 6.03 13.28
C GLU A 122 -6.16 6.49 12.84
N ALA A 123 -6.22 7.29 11.77
CA ALA A 123 -7.47 7.78 11.23
C ALA A 123 -8.34 6.64 10.69
N GLU A 124 -7.75 5.66 10.00
CA GLU A 124 -8.49 4.49 9.50
C GLU A 124 -8.89 3.53 10.62
N LEU A 125 -8.01 3.27 11.60
CA LEU A 125 -8.36 2.47 12.79
C LEU A 125 -9.54 3.08 13.55
N ARG A 126 -9.51 4.40 13.78
CA ARG A 126 -10.61 5.13 14.42
C ARG A 126 -11.91 5.07 13.60
N ALA A 127 -11.81 5.17 12.28
CA ALA A 127 -12.98 5.08 11.39
C ALA A 127 -13.66 3.69 11.45
N GLU A 128 -12.87 2.63 11.66
CA GLU A 128 -13.37 1.26 11.85
C GLU A 128 -13.64 0.90 13.32
N GLY A 129 -13.59 1.87 14.25
CA GLY A 129 -13.89 1.66 15.66
C GLY A 129 -12.87 0.79 16.40
N VAL A 130 -11.62 0.76 15.93
CA VAL A 130 -10.52 0.00 16.54
C VAL A 130 -9.72 0.90 17.47
N ASP A 131 -9.64 0.51 18.74
CA ASP A 131 -8.81 1.20 19.73
C ASP A 131 -7.32 1.00 19.46
N PHE A 132 -6.54 2.05 19.65
CA PHE A 132 -5.10 2.00 19.43
C PHE A 132 -4.32 2.91 20.38
N ILE A 133 -3.04 2.60 20.52
CA ILE A 133 -2.02 3.44 21.17
C ILE A 133 -0.75 3.48 20.30
N GLY A 134 0.16 4.40 20.60
CA GLY A 134 1.39 4.58 19.86
C GLY A 134 1.23 5.52 18.65
N GLY A 135 1.75 5.14 17.50
CA GLY A 135 1.69 5.95 16.27
C GLY A 135 2.36 7.32 16.44
N THR A 136 1.56 8.36 16.35
CA THR A 136 1.98 9.76 16.42
C THR A 136 2.04 10.34 17.84
N ASP A 137 1.77 9.53 18.88
CA ASP A 137 1.84 9.95 20.28
C ASP A 137 3.20 10.62 20.61
N PRO A 138 3.20 11.92 20.99
CA PRO A 138 4.41 12.64 21.37
C PRO A 138 5.18 11.98 22.52
N ALA A 139 4.50 11.29 23.44
CA ALA A 139 5.14 10.59 24.55
C ALA A 139 6.06 9.45 24.08
N LEU A 140 5.83 8.93 22.87
CA LEU A 140 6.63 7.88 22.24
C LEU A 140 7.51 8.39 21.09
N ARG A 141 7.49 9.69 20.76
CA ARG A 141 8.35 10.33 19.74
C ARG A 141 9.54 11.04 20.38
N ARG A 142 10.26 10.30 21.24
CA ARG A 142 11.43 10.77 21.96
C ARG A 142 12.41 9.62 22.18
N ASP A 143 13.61 9.97 22.61
CA ASP A 143 14.59 8.98 23.05
C ASP A 143 14.10 8.26 24.31
N ILE A 144 14.53 7.01 24.45
CA ILE A 144 14.26 6.17 25.61
C ILE A 144 15.06 6.67 26.83
N GLY A 145 14.43 6.73 28.00
CA GLY A 145 15.04 7.09 29.28
C GLY A 145 15.22 5.89 30.22
N PRO A 146 16.00 6.02 31.31
CA PRO A 146 16.17 4.97 32.33
C PRO A 146 14.84 4.48 32.93
N GLU A 147 13.88 5.37 33.11
CA GLU A 147 12.54 5.07 33.62
C GLU A 147 11.74 4.18 32.66
N ASP A 148 11.90 4.36 31.35
CA ASP A 148 11.25 3.50 30.36
C ASP A 148 11.82 2.08 30.41
N PHE A 149 13.15 1.94 30.57
CA PHE A 149 13.75 0.61 30.74
C PHE A 149 13.18 -0.12 31.95
N ALA A 150 13.05 0.57 33.09
CA ALA A 150 12.45 0.00 34.29
C ALA A 150 10.97 -0.37 34.06
N ALA A 151 10.18 0.53 33.48
CA ALA A 151 8.75 0.35 33.26
C ALA A 151 8.43 -0.72 32.18
N ILE A 152 9.31 -0.88 31.19
CA ILE A 152 9.21 -1.96 30.20
C ILE A 152 9.58 -3.30 30.85
N ALA A 153 10.62 -3.32 31.70
CA ALA A 153 11.11 -4.54 32.35
C ALA A 153 10.11 -5.10 33.37
N ASP A 154 9.48 -4.25 34.18
CA ASP A 154 8.42 -4.66 35.11
C ASP A 154 7.03 -4.77 34.45
N GLY A 155 6.92 -4.27 33.21
CA GLY A 155 5.72 -4.35 32.40
C GLY A 155 4.67 -3.28 32.64
N SER A 156 4.93 -2.31 33.52
CA SER A 156 4.03 -1.19 33.81
C SER A 156 3.83 -0.21 32.64
N ALA A 157 4.78 -0.17 31.70
CA ALA A 157 4.65 0.61 30.45
C ALA A 157 3.75 -0.06 29.39
N LEU A 158 3.27 -1.28 29.64
CA LEU A 158 2.60 -2.10 28.63
C LEU A 158 1.11 -2.23 28.95
N ASP A 159 0.28 -1.85 27.99
CA ASP A 159 -1.16 -1.96 28.09
C ASP A 159 -1.58 -3.44 27.89
N PRO A 160 -2.25 -4.06 28.88
CA PRO A 160 -2.65 -5.45 28.78
C PRO A 160 -3.68 -5.71 27.67
N GLU A 161 -4.38 -4.70 27.18
CA GLU A 161 -5.38 -4.84 26.11
C GLU A 161 -4.79 -4.89 24.70
N VAL A 162 -3.49 -4.63 24.57
CA VAL A 162 -2.82 -4.73 23.27
C VAL A 162 -2.68 -6.19 22.86
N GLY A 163 -3.37 -6.55 21.78
CA GLY A 163 -3.28 -7.85 21.13
C GLY A 163 -2.76 -7.80 19.70
N VAL A 164 -2.47 -6.61 19.17
CA VAL A 164 -1.93 -6.43 17.81
C VAL A 164 -0.78 -5.44 17.82
N VAL A 165 0.30 -5.76 17.11
CA VAL A 165 1.33 -4.78 16.70
C VAL A 165 1.18 -4.57 15.21
N LEU A 166 0.82 -3.35 14.79
CA LEU A 166 0.67 -2.97 13.40
C LEU A 166 1.81 -2.05 12.98
N ALA A 167 2.71 -2.56 12.14
CA ALA A 167 3.86 -1.84 11.63
C ALA A 167 3.60 -1.24 10.24
N GLY A 168 3.71 0.07 10.12
CA GLY A 168 3.71 0.80 8.85
C GLY A 168 4.94 1.67 8.71
N LEU A 169 4.91 2.59 7.74
CA LEU A 169 5.96 3.60 7.63
C LEU A 169 5.81 4.60 8.78
N ASP A 170 6.90 4.80 9.53
CA ASP A 170 7.00 5.73 10.65
C ASP A 170 8.27 6.57 10.48
N PHE A 171 8.14 7.86 10.22
CA PHE A 171 9.29 8.76 10.08
C PHE A 171 9.96 9.06 11.42
N HIS A 172 9.32 8.66 12.52
CA HIS A 172 9.75 8.89 13.90
C HIS A 172 9.95 7.56 14.63
N ILE A 173 10.31 6.50 13.90
CA ILE A 173 10.72 5.24 14.50
C ILE A 173 11.93 5.47 15.40
N ASN A 174 11.91 4.87 16.59
CA ASN A 174 12.98 5.00 17.58
C ASN A 174 13.06 3.73 18.44
N TYR A 175 14.08 3.68 19.29
CA TYR A 175 14.34 2.53 20.15
C TYR A 175 13.20 2.26 21.15
N LEU A 176 12.53 3.31 21.66
CA LEU A 176 11.41 3.18 22.58
C LEU A 176 10.23 2.43 21.95
N LYS A 177 9.80 2.86 20.75
CA LYS A 177 8.72 2.20 20.00
C LYS A 177 9.06 0.75 19.64
N LEU A 178 10.30 0.49 19.21
CA LEU A 178 10.76 -0.86 18.90
C LEU A 178 10.77 -1.76 20.14
N SER A 179 11.17 -1.22 21.29
CA SER A 179 11.17 -1.96 22.56
C SER A 179 9.76 -2.33 22.99
N LEU A 180 8.82 -1.38 22.97
CA LEU A 180 7.41 -1.63 23.29
C LEU A 180 6.77 -2.63 22.33
N GLY A 181 6.95 -2.42 21.02
CA GLY A 181 6.45 -3.32 19.99
C GLY A 181 6.97 -4.74 20.18
N TYR A 182 8.27 -4.91 20.45
CA TYR A 182 8.86 -6.22 20.72
C TYR A 182 8.28 -6.88 21.98
N GLN A 183 8.05 -6.13 23.06
CA GLN A 183 7.43 -6.71 24.27
C GLN A 183 5.98 -7.13 24.04
N TYR A 184 5.19 -6.39 23.26
CA TYR A 184 3.84 -6.83 22.88
C TYR A 184 3.88 -8.13 22.07
N LEU A 185 4.80 -8.25 21.10
CA LEU A 185 5.00 -9.50 20.34
C LEU A 185 5.42 -10.67 21.25
N ARG A 186 6.31 -10.42 22.23
CA ARG A 186 6.71 -11.41 23.25
C ARG A 186 5.55 -11.89 24.12
N ARG A 187 4.50 -11.07 24.27
CA ARG A 187 3.28 -11.37 25.01
C ARG A 187 2.17 -11.96 24.14
N GLY A 188 2.47 -12.30 22.89
CA GLY A 188 1.55 -12.98 21.99
C GLY A 188 0.65 -12.06 21.16
N ALA A 189 0.97 -10.76 21.07
CA ALA A 189 0.28 -9.88 20.13
C ALA A 189 0.50 -10.36 18.68
N VAL A 190 -0.54 -10.29 17.86
CA VAL A 190 -0.48 -10.61 16.43
C VAL A 190 0.40 -9.57 15.73
N PHE A 191 1.34 -10.03 14.90
CA PHE A 191 2.21 -9.15 14.14
C PHE A 191 1.65 -8.87 12.74
N LEU A 192 1.30 -7.62 12.48
CA LEU A 192 0.78 -7.16 11.19
C LEU A 192 1.68 -6.07 10.61
N ALA A 193 1.68 -5.95 9.29
CA ALA A 193 2.31 -4.84 8.59
C ALA A 193 1.37 -4.23 7.56
N THR A 194 1.35 -2.89 7.44
CA THR A 194 0.54 -2.24 6.40
C THR A 194 1.03 -2.63 5.01
N ASN A 195 2.34 -2.75 4.83
CA ASN A 195 2.99 -3.30 3.64
C ASN A 195 4.43 -3.69 3.99
N THR A 196 5.12 -4.39 3.08
CA THR A 196 6.52 -4.83 3.27
C THR A 196 7.48 -4.17 2.29
N ASP A 197 7.11 -3.00 1.77
CA ASP A 197 7.90 -2.29 0.76
C ASP A 197 9.22 -1.83 1.40
N SER A 198 10.34 -2.25 0.81
CA SER A 198 11.68 -1.95 1.32
C SER A 198 12.03 -0.45 1.23
N THR A 199 11.50 0.24 0.22
CA THR A 199 11.80 1.64 -0.09
C THR A 199 10.54 2.46 -0.29
N LEU A 200 10.63 3.75 0.03
CA LEU A 200 9.68 4.80 -0.32
C LEU A 200 10.29 5.67 -1.43
N PRO A 201 9.69 5.72 -2.64
CA PRO A 201 10.11 6.65 -3.67
C PRO A 201 9.63 8.08 -3.36
N MET A 202 10.55 9.05 -3.33
CA MET A 202 10.23 10.46 -3.13
C MET A 202 11.31 11.36 -3.74
N SER A 203 10.91 12.44 -4.43
CA SER A 203 11.82 13.45 -4.98
C SER A 203 12.97 12.88 -5.80
N HIS A 204 12.66 11.93 -6.70
CA HIS A 204 13.62 11.24 -7.56
C HIS A 204 14.70 10.40 -6.82
N THR A 205 14.48 10.08 -5.54
CA THR A 205 15.36 9.19 -4.75
C THR A 205 14.54 8.20 -3.91
N PHE A 206 15.21 7.33 -3.16
CA PHE A 206 14.61 6.31 -2.31
C PHE A 206 14.96 6.51 -0.84
N PHE A 207 13.95 6.38 0.01
CA PHE A 207 14.07 6.39 1.47
C PHE A 207 13.63 5.04 2.05
N PRO A 208 13.85 4.75 3.34
CA PRO A 208 13.32 3.55 3.97
C PRO A 208 11.79 3.46 3.85
N GLY A 209 11.29 2.34 3.34
CA GLY A 209 9.86 2.03 3.28
C GLY A 209 9.36 1.32 4.54
N ALA A 210 8.05 1.06 4.63
CA ALA A 210 7.43 0.44 5.80
C ALA A 210 8.00 -0.95 6.11
N GLY A 211 8.35 -1.74 5.08
CA GLY A 211 9.02 -3.02 5.25
C GLY A 211 10.32 -2.89 6.03
N SER A 212 11.14 -1.89 5.69
CA SER A 212 12.40 -1.59 6.38
C SER A 212 12.19 -1.20 7.84
N ILE A 213 11.09 -0.50 8.17
CA ILE A 213 10.74 -0.14 9.55
C ILE A 213 10.40 -1.38 10.40
N SER A 214 9.82 -2.41 9.79
CA SER A 214 9.43 -3.64 10.50
C SER A 214 10.60 -4.61 10.77
N ILE A 215 11.72 -4.51 10.03
CA ILE A 215 12.83 -5.46 10.10
C ILE A 215 13.43 -5.64 11.51
N PRO A 216 13.64 -4.60 12.33
CA PRO A 216 14.13 -4.79 13.69
C PRO A 216 13.22 -5.70 14.53
N LEU A 217 11.89 -5.57 14.39
CA LEU A 217 10.95 -6.44 15.09
C LEU A 217 11.00 -7.86 14.54
N VAL A 218 11.10 -8.04 13.22
CA VAL A 218 11.30 -9.36 12.60
C VAL A 218 12.57 -10.02 13.14
N ASN A 219 13.67 -9.27 13.20
CA ASN A 219 14.96 -9.78 13.69
C ASN A 219 14.90 -10.19 15.17
N MET A 220 14.28 -9.38 16.03
CA MET A 220 14.21 -9.71 17.47
C MET A 220 13.18 -10.80 17.80
N SER A 221 12.04 -10.83 17.10
CA SER A 221 10.94 -11.75 17.36
C SER A 221 11.03 -13.07 16.60
N GLN A 222 11.78 -13.10 15.49
CA GLN A 222 11.79 -14.19 14.50
C GLN A 222 10.39 -14.48 13.89
N GLN A 223 9.45 -13.53 14.01
CA GLN A 223 8.12 -13.61 13.43
C GLN A 223 8.04 -12.73 12.19
N GLN A 224 7.41 -13.24 11.13
CA GLN A 224 7.09 -12.45 9.95
C GLN A 224 5.71 -11.81 10.12
N PRO A 225 5.55 -10.51 9.86
CA PRO A 225 4.24 -9.88 9.93
C PRO A 225 3.35 -10.35 8.78
N VAL A 226 2.05 -10.43 9.03
CA VAL A 226 1.07 -10.57 7.94
C VAL A 226 0.93 -9.21 7.26
N ALA A 227 1.30 -9.13 5.98
CA ALA A 227 1.20 -7.92 5.18
C ALA A 227 -0.26 -7.70 4.72
N LEU A 228 -0.74 -6.46 4.85
CA LEU A 228 -2.12 -6.06 4.55
C LEU A 228 -2.21 -5.11 3.34
N GLY A 229 -1.08 -4.89 2.67
CA GLY A 229 -0.93 -4.14 1.42
C GLY A 229 -0.53 -5.07 0.28
N LYS A 230 -0.47 -4.54 -0.94
CA LYS A 230 -0.02 -5.26 -2.14
C LYS A 230 1.36 -5.89 -1.88
N PRO A 231 1.61 -7.16 -2.28
CA PRO A 231 0.76 -8.04 -3.09
C PRO A 231 -0.22 -8.95 -2.30
N SER A 232 -0.55 -8.62 -1.05
CA SER A 232 -1.36 -9.47 -0.18
C SER A 232 -2.74 -9.82 -0.74
N GLN A 233 -3.09 -11.12 -0.71
CA GLN A 233 -4.45 -11.57 -1.05
C GLN A 233 -5.51 -11.01 -0.11
N ALA A 234 -5.18 -10.73 1.16
CA ALA A 234 -6.12 -10.11 2.08
C ALA A 234 -6.58 -8.73 1.59
N MET A 235 -5.66 -7.95 0.97
CA MET A 235 -6.03 -6.68 0.34
C MET A 235 -6.89 -6.91 -0.91
N MET A 236 -6.56 -7.90 -1.74
CA MET A 236 -7.34 -8.21 -2.94
C MET A 236 -8.78 -8.59 -2.60
N ASP A 237 -8.97 -9.46 -1.60
CA ASP A 237 -10.29 -9.90 -1.17
C ASP A 237 -11.09 -8.73 -0.56
N ALA A 238 -10.44 -7.82 0.16
CA ALA A 238 -11.09 -6.62 0.69
C ALA A 238 -11.48 -5.61 -0.40
N VAL A 239 -10.62 -5.44 -1.43
CA VAL A 239 -10.94 -4.66 -2.64
C VAL A 239 -12.13 -5.28 -3.37
N GLU A 240 -12.12 -6.59 -3.61
CA GLU A 240 -13.21 -7.30 -4.30
C GLU A 240 -14.53 -7.19 -3.52
N GLY A 241 -14.51 -7.41 -2.20
CA GLY A 241 -15.69 -7.30 -1.36
C GLY A 241 -16.31 -5.90 -1.36
N LYS A 242 -15.48 -4.84 -1.46
CA LYS A 242 -15.95 -3.46 -1.53
C LYS A 242 -16.47 -3.07 -2.92
N PHE A 243 -15.70 -3.40 -3.96
CA PHE A 243 -15.96 -2.88 -5.31
C PHE A 243 -16.77 -3.82 -6.19
N GLN A 244 -16.93 -5.08 -5.79
CA GLN A 244 -17.64 -6.14 -6.53
C GLN A 244 -17.17 -6.22 -7.99
N LEU A 245 -15.85 -6.15 -8.18
CA LEU A 245 -15.23 -6.09 -9.50
C LEU A 245 -15.23 -7.47 -10.18
N ASN A 246 -15.23 -7.46 -11.52
CA ASN A 246 -14.92 -8.66 -12.30
C ASN A 246 -13.40 -8.72 -12.52
N ARG A 247 -12.72 -9.66 -11.85
CA ARG A 247 -11.26 -9.82 -11.94
C ARG A 247 -10.75 -9.93 -13.37
N GLU A 248 -11.43 -10.68 -14.25
CA GLU A 248 -11.03 -10.87 -15.66
C GLU A 248 -11.11 -9.59 -16.51
N ARG A 249 -11.94 -8.62 -16.10
CA ARG A 249 -12.07 -7.30 -16.75
C ARG A 249 -11.45 -6.18 -15.93
N THR A 250 -10.57 -6.51 -15.01
CA THR A 250 -9.83 -5.56 -14.17
C THR A 250 -8.35 -5.62 -14.49
N CYS A 251 -7.69 -4.46 -14.55
CA CYS A 251 -6.25 -4.35 -14.74
C CYS A 251 -5.59 -3.60 -13.57
N MET A 252 -4.48 -4.14 -13.05
CA MET A 252 -3.62 -3.44 -12.09
C MET A 252 -2.57 -2.61 -12.83
N ILE A 253 -2.50 -1.32 -12.51
CA ILE A 253 -1.53 -0.36 -13.01
C ILE A 253 -0.59 0.02 -11.86
N GLY A 254 0.71 -0.19 -12.05
CA GLY A 254 1.72 0.11 -11.04
C GLY A 254 3.11 0.28 -11.60
N ASP A 255 4.05 0.71 -10.76
CA ASP A 255 5.45 0.94 -11.11
C ASP A 255 6.38 -0.13 -10.53
N ARG A 256 5.84 -1.03 -9.69
CA ARG A 256 6.65 -1.98 -8.92
C ARG A 256 6.27 -3.43 -9.18
N LEU A 257 7.27 -4.27 -9.50
CA LEU A 257 7.08 -5.66 -9.90
C LEU A 257 6.66 -6.56 -8.74
N ASP A 258 7.37 -6.48 -7.61
CA ASP A 258 7.18 -7.28 -6.40
C ASP A 258 5.92 -6.89 -5.60
N THR A 259 5.30 -5.75 -5.90
CA THR A 259 4.04 -5.31 -5.30
C THR A 259 2.90 -5.27 -6.30
N ASP A 260 2.86 -4.33 -7.24
CA ASP A 260 1.68 -4.08 -8.08
C ASP A 260 1.46 -5.15 -9.13
N ILE A 261 2.52 -5.47 -9.88
CA ILE A 261 2.41 -6.46 -10.96
C ILE A 261 2.16 -7.85 -10.35
N LYS A 262 2.87 -8.18 -9.28
CA LYS A 262 2.62 -9.39 -8.50
C LYS A 262 1.21 -9.43 -7.91
N PHE A 263 0.69 -8.31 -7.38
CA PHE A 263 -0.68 -8.20 -6.87
C PHE A 263 -1.72 -8.52 -7.94
N GLY A 264 -1.55 -7.96 -9.15
CA GLY A 264 -2.46 -8.25 -10.25
C GLY A 264 -2.40 -9.71 -10.72
N ILE A 265 -1.20 -10.29 -10.80
CA ILE A 265 -1.01 -11.70 -11.21
C ILE A 265 -1.59 -12.66 -10.16
N GLU A 266 -1.18 -12.52 -8.90
CA GLU A 266 -1.61 -13.42 -7.81
C GLU A 266 -3.09 -13.23 -7.49
N GLY A 267 -3.59 -12.01 -7.62
CA GLY A 267 -5.01 -11.69 -7.54
C GLY A 267 -5.83 -12.15 -8.75
N LYS A 268 -5.20 -12.75 -9.77
CA LYS A 268 -5.84 -13.27 -11.00
C LYS A 268 -6.65 -12.21 -11.76
N LEU A 269 -6.13 -10.99 -11.79
CA LEU A 269 -6.71 -9.93 -12.62
C LEU A 269 -6.45 -10.23 -14.09
N GLY A 270 -7.34 -9.74 -14.96
CA GLY A 270 -7.26 -9.96 -16.40
C GLY A 270 -6.05 -9.30 -17.06
N GLY A 271 -5.41 -8.33 -16.39
CA GLY A 271 -4.20 -7.70 -16.90
C GLY A 271 -3.38 -6.97 -15.84
N THR A 272 -2.12 -6.75 -16.18
CA THR A 272 -1.18 -5.90 -15.43
C THR A 272 -0.48 -4.96 -16.41
N LEU A 273 -0.37 -3.69 -16.02
CA LEU A 273 0.30 -2.67 -16.80
C LEU A 273 1.35 -1.95 -15.94
N ALA A 274 2.62 -2.08 -16.34
CA ALA A 274 3.72 -1.38 -15.69
C ALA A 274 3.89 0.03 -16.28
N VAL A 275 4.10 1.04 -15.43
CA VAL A 275 4.55 2.37 -15.85
C VAL A 275 6.04 2.53 -15.55
N LEU A 276 6.76 3.25 -16.42
CA LEU A 276 8.21 3.47 -16.28
C LEU A 276 8.58 4.72 -15.49
N THR A 277 7.62 5.41 -14.88
CA THR A 277 7.82 6.62 -14.08
C THR A 277 8.38 6.36 -12.67
N GLY A 278 8.24 5.14 -12.15
CA GLY A 278 8.57 4.82 -10.75
C GLY A 278 9.75 3.86 -10.57
N VAL A 279 9.60 2.88 -9.66
CA VAL A 279 10.68 2.05 -9.12
C VAL A 279 11.35 1.16 -10.17
N HIS A 280 10.60 0.26 -10.81
CA HIS A 280 11.17 -0.72 -11.73
C HIS A 280 11.17 -0.22 -13.17
N LYS A 281 12.20 -0.61 -13.92
CA LYS A 281 12.36 -0.33 -15.35
C LYS A 281 12.27 -1.61 -16.18
N LYS A 282 12.25 -1.46 -17.50
CA LYS A 282 12.15 -2.57 -18.45
C LYS A 282 13.16 -3.69 -18.18
N ASP A 283 14.41 -3.31 -17.94
CA ASP A 283 15.50 -4.26 -17.68
C ASP A 283 15.26 -5.11 -16.43
N ASP A 284 14.41 -4.70 -15.49
CA ASP A 284 14.18 -5.43 -14.24
C ASP A 284 13.34 -6.69 -14.41
N TRP A 285 12.39 -6.71 -15.36
CA TRP A 285 11.61 -7.91 -15.68
C TRP A 285 12.20 -8.74 -16.82
N GLU A 286 13.20 -8.21 -17.53
CA GLU A 286 13.98 -8.99 -18.51
C GLU A 286 15.08 -9.84 -17.81
N LYS A 287 15.42 -9.54 -16.56
CA LYS A 287 16.38 -10.32 -15.76
C LYS A 287 15.82 -11.70 -15.38
N GLU A 288 16.71 -12.68 -15.35
CA GLU A 288 16.40 -14.00 -14.80
C GLU A 288 16.05 -13.88 -13.31
N GLY A 289 14.93 -14.48 -12.89
CA GLY A 289 14.45 -14.39 -11.51
C GLY A 289 13.66 -13.12 -11.18
N ALA A 290 13.21 -12.36 -12.18
CA ALA A 290 12.32 -11.22 -11.98
C ALA A 290 11.12 -11.58 -11.07
N ALA A 291 10.78 -10.67 -10.15
CA ALA A 291 9.72 -10.89 -9.16
C ALA A 291 8.33 -11.08 -9.81
N ALA A 292 8.10 -10.40 -10.93
CA ALA A 292 6.91 -10.53 -11.76
C ALA A 292 7.21 -9.97 -13.17
N VAL A 293 6.42 -10.39 -14.16
CA VAL A 293 6.48 -9.86 -15.53
C VAL A 293 5.13 -9.27 -15.89
N PRO A 294 5.05 -7.98 -16.27
CA PRO A 294 3.77 -7.34 -16.59
C PRO A 294 3.22 -7.80 -17.95
N ALA A 295 1.91 -7.76 -18.16
CA ALA A 295 1.31 -8.06 -19.45
C ALA A 295 1.50 -6.91 -20.47
N TYR A 296 1.46 -5.68 -19.97
CA TYR A 296 1.59 -4.44 -20.73
C TYR A 296 2.56 -3.48 -20.05
N TYR A 297 3.14 -2.55 -20.80
CA TYR A 297 3.85 -1.43 -20.20
C TYR A 297 3.78 -0.16 -21.04
N VAL A 298 3.93 0.98 -20.36
CA VAL A 298 3.93 2.34 -20.91
C VAL A 298 5.00 3.20 -20.24
N ASP A 299 5.42 4.26 -20.92
CA ASP A 299 6.39 5.21 -20.36
C ASP A 299 5.82 5.95 -19.14
N SER A 300 4.56 6.36 -19.24
CA SER A 300 3.78 7.02 -18.20
C SER A 300 2.32 6.61 -18.34
N LEU A 301 1.54 6.69 -17.27
CA LEU A 301 0.09 6.54 -17.35
C LEU A 301 -0.51 7.51 -18.39
N ALA A 302 0.09 8.69 -18.55
CA ALA A 302 -0.29 9.68 -19.56
C ALA A 302 -0.36 9.10 -20.98
N SER A 303 0.48 8.10 -21.30
CA SER A 303 0.54 7.45 -22.61
C SER A 303 -0.72 6.66 -22.99
N LEU A 304 -1.65 6.42 -22.06
CA LEU A 304 -2.94 5.77 -22.38
C LEU A 304 -3.96 6.72 -23.02
N LYS A 305 -3.77 8.03 -22.92
CA LYS A 305 -4.66 9.00 -23.56
C LYS A 305 -4.43 8.97 -25.07
N LEU A 306 -5.48 8.64 -25.80
CA LEU A 306 -5.52 8.74 -27.25
C LEU A 306 -5.91 10.15 -27.65
N ASP A 307 -5.24 10.70 -28.66
CA ASP A 307 -5.70 11.93 -29.30
C ASP A 307 -6.94 11.64 -30.16
N ALA A 308 -7.87 12.61 -30.15
CA ALA A 308 -9.15 12.51 -30.85
C ALA A 308 -9.00 12.72 -32.37
#